data_AF-A0A3A6KDD7-F1
#
_entry.id   AF-A0A3A6KDD7-F1
#
_cell.length_a   1.000
_cell.length_b   1.000
_cell.length_c   1.000
_cell.angle_alpha   90.00
_cell.angle_beta   90.00
_cell.angle_gamma   90.00
#
_symmetry.space_group_name_H-M   'P 1'
#
loop_
_entity.id
_entity.type
_entity.pdbx_description
1 polymer ?
#
loop_
_entity_poly.entity_id
_entity_poly.type
_entity_poly.pdbx_seq_one_letter_code
_entity_poly.pdbx_strand_id
1 'polypeptide(L)'
;MANMNVNKVIYGGDVLIDLTGDSVSADKVLKGITAHDKSGAKITGTCTFDSDTSEDTAAVAEILVGKTAHARGSKLTGTMKNNGAVKGIISTVAGEYTVPQGYHDGSGKVSIDATEQAKLIATNIREGVTILCVEGAMSGSEDMKPQSKEVTPSKEAQTIMPDEEYNCLSQVTVKAIPYVETDNSAGGKTVTIG
;
A
#
# COMPACT_ATOMS: atom_id res chain seq x y z
N MET A 1 20.85 15.86 -72.60
CA MET A 1 19.86 14.98 -73.26
C MET A 1 18.95 14.44 -72.18
N ALA A 2 17.63 14.61 -72.29
CA ALA A 2 16.70 13.95 -71.38
C ALA A 2 16.85 12.43 -71.61
N ASN A 3 17.15 11.67 -70.56
CA ASN A 3 17.13 10.22 -70.65
C ASN A 3 15.70 9.78 -71.02
N MET A 4 15.53 9.25 -72.23
CA MET A 4 14.30 8.56 -72.62
C MET A 4 14.32 7.18 -71.95
N ASN A 5 13.74 7.10 -70.77
CA ASN A 5 13.55 5.83 -70.08
C ASN A 5 12.54 4.96 -70.85
N VAL A 6 12.80 3.65 -70.92
CA VAL A 6 11.86 2.70 -71.52
C VAL A 6 10.88 2.26 -70.44
N ASN A 7 9.60 2.61 -70.61
CA ASN A 7 8.53 2.28 -69.65
C ASN A 7 7.54 1.22 -70.19
N LYS A 8 7.66 0.85 -71.47
CA LYS A 8 6.83 -0.15 -72.13
C LYS A 8 7.66 -0.95 -73.14
N VAL A 9 7.54 -2.28 -73.12
CA VAL A 9 8.23 -3.20 -74.02
C VAL A 9 7.21 -4.08 -74.73
N ILE A 10 7.24 -4.07 -76.07
CA ILE A 10 6.37 -4.90 -76.92
C ILE A 10 7.27 -5.74 -77.82
N TYR A 11 7.02 -7.05 -77.88
CA TYR A 11 7.76 -7.98 -78.73
C TYR A 11 6.78 -8.89 -79.47
N GLY A 12 6.89 -8.95 -80.81
CA GLY A 12 6.01 -9.82 -81.62
C GLY A 12 4.52 -9.47 -81.57
N GLY A 13 4.15 -8.28 -81.08
CA GLY A 13 2.75 -7.88 -80.85
C GLY A 13 2.29 -8.04 -79.39
N ASP A 14 3.06 -8.77 -78.57
CA ASP A 14 2.74 -9.00 -77.16
C ASP A 14 3.38 -7.94 -76.26
N VAL A 15 2.61 -7.44 -75.28
CA VAL A 15 3.09 -6.51 -74.27
C VAL A 15 3.84 -7.30 -73.20
N LEU A 16 5.15 -7.09 -73.10
CA LEU A 16 6.01 -7.78 -72.13
C LEU A 16 6.16 -6.99 -70.82
N ILE A 17 6.23 -5.66 -70.91
CA ILE A 17 6.30 -4.74 -69.77
C ILE A 17 5.45 -3.51 -70.11
N ASP A 18 4.64 -3.02 -69.19
CA ASP A 18 3.92 -1.75 -69.32
C ASP A 18 3.75 -1.09 -67.95
N LEU A 19 4.57 -0.08 -67.67
CA LEU A 19 4.54 0.68 -66.41
C LEU A 19 3.58 1.87 -66.46
N THR A 20 2.86 2.09 -67.58
CA THR A 20 2.06 3.31 -67.80
C THR A 20 0.97 3.50 -66.74
N GLY A 21 0.47 2.41 -66.15
CA GLY A 21 -0.53 2.41 -65.08
C GLY A 21 0.02 2.41 -63.65
N ASP A 22 1.34 2.29 -63.46
CA ASP A 22 1.94 2.12 -62.14
C ASP A 22 1.88 3.40 -61.31
N SER A 23 1.72 3.26 -60.00
CA SER A 23 1.63 4.35 -59.03
C SER A 23 2.82 4.40 -58.06
N VAL A 24 3.91 3.71 -58.38
CA VAL A 24 5.11 3.67 -57.53
C VAL A 24 5.79 5.05 -57.52
N SER A 25 5.99 5.60 -56.33
CA SER A 25 6.69 6.87 -56.11
C SER A 25 7.72 6.73 -54.99
N ALA A 26 8.73 7.61 -54.97
CA ALA A 26 9.84 7.49 -54.03
C ALA A 26 9.38 7.52 -52.56
N ASP A 27 8.36 8.33 -52.23
CA ASP A 27 7.78 8.44 -50.88
C ASP A 27 6.99 7.21 -50.42
N LYS A 28 6.72 6.25 -51.32
CA LYS A 28 6.06 4.98 -51.01
C LYS A 28 7.02 3.79 -50.97
N VAL A 29 8.28 4.00 -51.33
CA VAL A 29 9.33 2.98 -51.32
C VAL A 29 10.26 3.25 -50.14
N LEU A 30 10.56 2.20 -49.35
CA LEU A 30 11.43 2.31 -48.17
C LEU A 30 12.78 2.92 -48.52
N LYS A 31 13.30 3.76 -47.62
CA LYS A 31 14.52 4.54 -47.85
C LYS A 31 15.68 3.67 -48.33
N GLY A 32 16.25 4.04 -49.48
CA GLY A 32 17.40 3.35 -50.08
C GLY A 32 17.06 2.14 -50.96
N ILE A 33 15.82 1.66 -50.95
CA ILE A 33 15.35 0.64 -51.90
C ILE A 33 15.11 1.30 -53.25
N THR A 34 15.57 0.68 -54.33
CA THR A 34 15.38 1.20 -55.68
C THR A 34 14.22 0.53 -56.38
N ALA A 35 13.43 1.30 -57.13
CA ALA A 35 12.33 0.83 -57.97
C ALA A 35 12.31 1.60 -59.30
N HIS A 36 11.35 1.31 -60.18
CA HIS A 36 11.06 2.14 -61.35
C HIS A 36 9.69 2.80 -61.19
N ASP A 37 9.57 4.07 -61.59
CA ASP A 37 8.28 4.76 -61.66
C ASP A 37 7.57 4.49 -63.00
N LYS A 38 6.35 5.04 -63.20
CA LYS A 38 5.57 4.89 -64.44
C LYS A 38 6.25 5.37 -65.72
N SER A 39 7.28 6.23 -65.59
CA SER A 39 8.09 6.68 -66.71
C SER A 39 9.25 5.74 -67.03
N GLY A 40 9.42 4.66 -66.25
CA GLY A 40 10.58 3.76 -66.32
C GLY A 40 11.83 4.33 -65.65
N ALA A 41 11.75 5.52 -65.03
CA ALA A 41 12.88 6.11 -64.33
C ALA A 41 13.20 5.31 -63.07
N LYS A 42 14.48 5.01 -62.86
CA LYS A 42 14.93 4.45 -61.58
C LYS A 42 14.74 5.50 -60.49
N ILE A 43 13.95 5.17 -59.48
CA ILE A 43 13.77 5.97 -58.27
C ILE A 43 14.43 5.28 -57.08
N THR A 44 14.84 6.07 -56.10
CA THR A 44 15.29 5.56 -54.80
C THR A 44 14.27 5.97 -53.77
N GLY A 45 13.82 5.01 -52.96
CA GLY A 45 12.86 5.23 -51.90
C GLY A 45 13.31 6.29 -50.92
N THR A 46 12.36 7.09 -50.47
CA THR A 46 12.49 8.15 -49.47
C THR A 46 11.58 7.92 -48.27
N CYS A 47 10.73 6.88 -48.29
CA CYS A 47 9.85 6.55 -47.18
C CYS A 47 10.69 6.18 -45.95
N THR A 48 10.54 6.97 -44.88
CA THR A 48 11.20 6.75 -43.60
C THR A 48 10.33 6.00 -42.59
N PHE A 49 9.14 5.54 -42.98
CA PHE A 49 8.31 4.73 -42.09
C PHE A 49 9.05 3.45 -41.75
N ASP A 50 9.20 3.20 -40.45
CA ASP A 50 9.91 2.05 -39.91
C ASP A 50 8.94 0.97 -39.39
N SER A 51 7.65 1.30 -39.23
CA SER A 51 6.63 0.42 -38.65
C SER A 51 5.22 0.65 -39.24
N ASP A 52 4.46 -0.43 -39.44
CA ASP A 52 3.01 -0.37 -39.64
C ASP A 52 2.34 -0.21 -38.28
N THR A 53 1.58 0.88 -38.10
CA THR A 53 0.93 1.23 -36.83
C THR A 53 -0.58 1.02 -36.86
N SER A 54 -1.12 0.43 -37.93
CA SER A 54 -2.57 0.27 -38.15
C SER A 54 -3.28 -0.47 -37.01
N GLU A 55 -2.61 -1.46 -36.41
CA GLU A 55 -3.12 -2.27 -35.31
C GLU A 55 -2.65 -1.81 -33.91
N ASP A 56 -1.93 -0.68 -33.81
CA ASP A 56 -1.44 -0.16 -32.53
C ASP A 56 -2.59 0.37 -31.66
N THR A 57 -2.59 -0.02 -30.38
CA THR A 57 -3.72 0.21 -29.47
C THR A 57 -3.55 1.38 -28.51
N ALA A 58 -2.34 1.94 -28.38
CA ALA A 58 -2.03 2.98 -27.41
C ALA A 58 -3.03 4.16 -27.42
N ALA A 59 -3.44 4.59 -26.23
CA ALA A 59 -4.26 5.77 -26.02
C ALA A 59 -3.44 6.93 -25.45
N VAL A 60 -3.89 8.17 -25.68
CA VAL A 60 -3.19 9.37 -25.14
C VAL A 60 -3.10 9.34 -23.61
N ALA A 61 -4.10 8.75 -22.94
CA ALA A 61 -4.12 8.56 -21.49
C ALA A 61 -3.13 7.51 -20.96
N GLU A 62 -2.52 6.72 -21.85
CA GLU A 62 -1.54 5.68 -21.52
C GLU A 62 -0.10 6.15 -21.77
N ILE A 63 0.07 7.32 -22.40
CA ILE A 63 1.36 7.89 -22.76
C ILE A 63 1.65 9.05 -21.80
N LEU A 64 2.86 9.11 -21.25
CA LEU A 64 3.28 10.17 -20.35
C LEU A 64 3.12 11.57 -20.96
N VAL A 65 2.73 12.55 -20.15
CA VAL A 65 2.66 13.97 -20.56
C VAL A 65 3.96 14.40 -21.24
N GLY A 66 3.83 15.02 -22.41
CA GLY A 66 4.95 15.51 -23.21
C GLY A 66 5.68 14.43 -24.02
N LYS A 67 5.34 13.15 -23.88
CA LYS A 67 5.80 12.08 -24.76
C LYS A 67 4.85 11.91 -25.94
N THR A 68 5.38 11.41 -27.05
CA THR A 68 4.61 11.19 -28.27
C THR A 68 4.81 9.77 -28.77
N ALA A 69 3.78 9.22 -29.39
CA ALA A 69 3.84 7.94 -30.10
C ALA A 69 3.10 8.08 -31.44
N HIS A 70 3.23 7.09 -32.31
CA HIS A 70 2.35 6.94 -33.47
C HIS A 70 1.51 5.69 -33.27
N ALA A 71 0.21 5.78 -33.57
CA ALA A 71 -0.70 4.65 -33.59
C ALA A 71 -1.81 4.94 -34.60
N ARG A 72 -2.25 3.92 -35.34
CA ARG A 72 -3.31 3.99 -36.36
C ARG A 72 -3.06 5.11 -37.37
N GLY A 73 -1.81 5.25 -37.82
CA GLY A 73 -1.39 6.26 -38.79
C GLY A 73 -1.39 7.71 -38.30
N SER A 74 -1.59 7.96 -36.99
CA SER A 74 -1.66 9.30 -36.41
C SER A 74 -0.66 9.49 -35.26
N LYS A 75 -0.16 10.71 -35.11
CA LYS A 75 0.67 11.08 -33.95
C LYS A 75 -0.22 11.28 -32.73
N LEU A 76 0.12 10.59 -31.64
CA LEU A 76 -0.48 10.73 -30.32
C LEU A 76 0.43 11.55 -29.41
N THR A 77 -0.15 12.45 -28.62
CA THR A 77 0.55 13.20 -27.57
C THR A 77 -0.01 12.77 -26.22
N GLY A 78 0.87 12.33 -25.32
CA GLY A 78 0.47 11.76 -24.05
C GLY A 78 -0.11 12.76 -23.07
N THR A 79 -1.04 12.26 -22.25
CA THR A 79 -1.74 13.00 -21.18
C THR A 79 -1.59 12.33 -19.81
N MET A 80 -0.93 11.17 -19.70
CA MET A 80 -0.71 10.48 -18.43
C MET A 80 0.24 11.27 -17.54
N LYS A 81 -0.26 11.74 -16.40
CA LYS A 81 0.58 12.43 -15.41
C LYS A 81 1.64 11.48 -14.85
N ASN A 82 2.87 11.97 -14.69
CA ASN A 82 3.89 11.31 -13.90
C ASN A 82 3.80 11.81 -12.45
N ASN A 83 3.44 10.92 -11.52
CA ASN A 83 3.33 11.22 -10.09
C ASN A 83 4.62 10.89 -9.31
N GLY A 84 5.58 10.21 -9.93
CA GLY A 84 6.85 9.81 -9.30
C GLY A 84 6.65 8.97 -8.04
N ALA A 85 7.47 9.26 -7.02
CA ALA A 85 7.47 8.60 -5.72
C ALA A 85 6.37 9.17 -4.79
N VAL A 86 5.13 8.74 -5.00
CA VAL A 86 4.00 9.22 -4.20
C VAL A 86 4.13 8.83 -2.73
N LYS A 87 3.89 9.78 -1.83
CA LYS A 87 3.94 9.58 -0.38
C LYS A 87 2.58 9.88 0.26
N GLY A 88 2.11 8.97 1.09
CA GLY A 88 0.89 9.11 1.88
C GLY A 88 1.14 8.91 3.37
N ILE A 89 0.30 9.53 4.20
CA ILE A 89 0.32 9.40 5.66
C ILE A 89 -1.07 9.02 6.15
N ILE A 90 -1.17 8.03 7.03
CA ILE A 90 -2.40 7.65 7.74
C ILE A 90 -2.29 8.10 9.19
N SER A 91 -3.16 9.02 9.62
CA SER A 91 -3.17 9.60 10.97
C SER A 91 -4.43 9.31 11.77
N THR A 92 -5.41 8.61 11.19
CA THR A 92 -6.67 8.26 11.86
C THR A 92 -7.06 6.83 11.56
N VAL A 93 -7.85 6.21 12.44
CA VAL A 93 -8.28 4.80 12.31
C VAL A 93 -9.04 4.53 11.02
N ALA A 94 -9.89 5.47 10.59
CA ALA A 94 -10.64 5.39 9.34
C ALA A 94 -9.97 6.18 8.19
N GLY A 95 -8.70 6.57 8.36
CA GLY A 95 -7.98 7.37 7.39
C GLY A 95 -7.67 6.54 6.14
N GLU A 96 -7.94 7.12 4.98
CA GLU A 96 -7.63 6.53 3.68
C GLU A 96 -6.72 7.46 2.88
N TYR A 97 -5.82 6.87 2.10
CA TYR A 97 -4.99 7.59 1.15
C TYR A 97 -5.39 7.24 -0.27
N THR A 98 -5.94 8.20 -1.01
CA THR A 98 -6.25 8.02 -2.44
C THR A 98 -4.98 8.20 -3.27
N VAL A 99 -4.51 7.12 -3.88
CA VAL A 99 -3.39 7.17 -4.83
C VAL A 99 -3.87 7.87 -6.12
N PRO A 100 -3.22 8.97 -6.56
CA PRO A 100 -3.64 9.67 -7.76
C PRO A 100 -3.42 8.81 -9.01
N GLN A 101 -4.35 8.90 -9.96
CA GLN A 101 -4.18 8.26 -11.27
C GLN A 101 -2.95 8.82 -12.00
N GLY A 102 -2.24 7.95 -12.72
CA GLY A 102 -1.06 8.27 -13.51
C GLY A 102 0.05 7.25 -13.32
N TYR A 103 1.22 7.56 -13.85
CA TYR A 103 2.43 6.75 -13.67
C TYR A 103 3.04 7.00 -12.30
N HIS A 104 3.50 5.93 -11.66
CA HIS A 104 4.26 5.95 -10.41
C HIS A 104 5.57 5.19 -10.64
N ASP A 105 6.66 5.64 -10.03
CA ASP A 105 7.98 5.04 -10.25
C ASP A 105 8.26 3.78 -9.39
N GLY A 106 7.26 3.33 -8.63
CA GLY A 106 7.35 2.15 -7.75
C GLY A 106 8.09 2.39 -6.43
N SER A 107 8.61 3.60 -6.18
CA SER A 107 9.32 3.95 -4.95
C SER A 107 8.47 4.69 -3.90
N GLY A 108 7.21 4.96 -4.23
CA GLY A 108 6.24 5.58 -3.33
C GLY A 108 5.93 4.72 -2.10
N LYS A 109 5.53 5.37 -1.00
CA LYS A 109 5.21 4.70 0.28
C LYS A 109 4.02 5.38 0.97
N VAL A 110 3.18 4.58 1.61
CA VAL A 110 2.19 5.06 2.57
C VAL A 110 2.63 4.60 3.96
N SER A 111 2.71 5.52 4.90
CA SER A 111 3.17 5.25 6.25
C SER A 111 2.14 5.69 7.28
N ILE A 112 2.21 5.15 8.49
CA ILE A 112 1.49 5.71 9.63
C ILE A 112 2.16 7.03 10.00
N ASP A 113 1.38 8.01 10.42
CA ASP A 113 1.92 9.24 10.99
C ASP A 113 2.89 8.92 12.13
N ALA A 114 4.03 9.59 12.15
CA ALA A 114 5.10 9.28 13.11
C ALA A 114 4.66 9.50 14.57
N THR A 115 3.78 10.48 14.82
CA THR A 115 3.24 10.74 16.15
C THR A 115 2.27 9.65 16.57
N GLU A 116 1.41 9.16 15.67
CA GLU A 116 0.52 8.04 15.96
C GLU A 116 1.28 6.73 16.14
N GLN A 117 2.30 6.50 15.31
CA GLN A 117 3.19 5.35 15.44
C GLN A 117 3.92 5.34 16.79
N ALA A 118 4.37 6.51 17.28
CA ALA A 118 5.04 6.62 18.58
C ALA A 118 4.14 6.28 19.78
N LYS A 119 2.80 6.30 19.61
CA LYS A 119 1.86 5.88 20.66
C LYS A 119 1.74 4.36 20.77
N LEU A 120 2.14 3.61 19.74
CA LEU A 120 2.08 2.16 19.66
C LEU A 120 3.25 1.54 20.45
N ILE A 121 3.25 1.74 21.76
CA ILE A 121 4.21 1.16 22.69
C ILE A 121 3.52 0.09 23.54
N ALA A 122 4.21 -1.00 23.84
CA ALA A 122 3.66 -2.14 24.57
C ALA A 122 2.99 -1.73 25.90
N THR A 123 3.56 -0.77 26.62
CA THR A 123 3.03 -0.27 27.90
C THR A 123 1.74 0.54 27.76
N ASN A 124 1.39 1.01 26.57
CA ASN A 124 0.11 1.69 26.31
C ASN A 124 -0.96 0.72 25.79
N ILE A 125 -0.60 -0.53 25.53
CA ILE A 125 -1.47 -1.54 24.92
C ILE A 125 -1.75 -2.61 25.97
N ARG A 126 -3.03 -2.91 26.18
CA ARG A 126 -3.49 -3.95 27.12
C ARG A 126 -2.78 -5.27 26.86
N GLU A 127 -2.34 -5.92 27.93
CA GLU A 127 -1.78 -7.28 27.89
C GLU A 127 -2.70 -8.24 27.12
N GLY A 128 -2.10 -9.06 26.25
CA GLY A 128 -2.81 -9.99 25.37
C GLY A 128 -3.45 -9.36 24.12
N VAL A 129 -3.34 -8.03 23.94
CA VAL A 129 -3.74 -7.35 22.70
C VAL A 129 -2.52 -7.07 21.84
N THR A 130 -2.60 -7.35 20.54
CA THR A 130 -1.54 -7.01 19.57
C THR A 130 -2.07 -5.99 18.56
N ILE A 131 -1.36 -4.86 18.41
CA ILE A 131 -1.66 -3.84 17.40
C ILE A 131 -0.43 -3.68 16.51
N LEU A 132 -0.57 -3.96 15.21
CA LEU A 132 0.51 -3.81 14.23
C LEU A 132 1.82 -4.48 14.67
N CYS A 133 1.71 -5.71 15.17
CA CYS A 133 2.82 -6.53 15.70
C CYS A 133 3.47 -6.00 16.98
N VAL A 134 2.88 -5.00 17.66
CA VAL A 134 3.26 -4.61 19.03
C VAL A 134 2.35 -5.33 20.00
N GLU A 135 2.89 -6.32 20.72
CA GLU A 135 2.20 -7.01 21.81
C GLU A 135 2.12 -6.12 23.05
N GLY A 136 0.93 -6.04 23.64
CA GLY A 136 0.68 -5.23 24.83
C GLY A 136 1.26 -5.85 26.11
N ALA A 137 1.73 -4.97 26.99
CA ALA A 137 2.28 -5.30 28.30
C ALA A 137 1.60 -4.50 29.43
N MET A 138 0.59 -3.69 29.10
CA MET A 138 -0.20 -2.94 30.07
C MET A 138 -1.07 -3.91 30.88
N SER A 139 -0.61 -4.24 32.09
CA SER A 139 -1.33 -5.16 32.99
C SER A 139 -2.56 -4.49 33.60
N GLY A 140 -3.50 -5.27 34.15
CA GLY A 140 -4.61 -4.69 34.94
C GLY A 140 -4.21 -4.22 36.34
N SER A 141 -2.95 -4.41 36.74
CA SER A 141 -2.45 -4.23 38.10
C SER A 141 -1.30 -3.22 38.19
N GLU A 142 -1.20 -2.33 37.21
CA GLU A 142 -0.18 -1.27 37.21
C GLU A 142 -0.28 -0.45 38.49
N ASP A 143 0.87 -0.18 39.11
CA ASP A 143 0.99 0.54 40.38
C ASP A 143 0.23 -0.06 41.57
N MET A 144 -0.29 -1.30 41.47
CA MET A 144 -0.85 -1.98 42.63
C MET A 144 0.25 -2.22 43.68
N LYS A 145 -0.01 -1.73 44.90
CA LYS A 145 0.77 -1.97 46.11
C LYS A 145 -0.12 -2.77 47.06
N PRO A 146 -0.20 -4.09 46.88
CA PRO A 146 -1.08 -4.94 47.67
C PRO A 146 -0.57 -5.08 49.11
N GLN A 147 -1.49 -4.99 50.08
CA GLN A 147 -1.21 -5.27 51.48
C GLN A 147 -1.98 -6.49 51.97
N SER A 148 -1.27 -7.36 52.70
CA SER A 148 -1.91 -8.38 53.56
C SER A 148 -2.06 -7.83 54.98
N LYS A 149 -3.26 -7.94 55.55
CA LYS A 149 -3.54 -7.54 56.94
C LYS A 149 -4.12 -8.69 57.76
N GLU A 150 -3.93 -8.63 59.06
CA GLU A 150 -4.60 -9.51 60.01
C GLU A 150 -5.52 -8.72 60.92
N VAL A 151 -6.63 -9.33 61.30
CA VAL A 151 -7.60 -8.75 62.24
C VAL A 151 -8.06 -9.79 63.24
N THR A 152 -8.16 -9.43 64.52
CA THR A 152 -8.83 -10.25 65.53
C THR A 152 -10.29 -9.86 65.60
N PRO A 153 -11.23 -10.81 65.59
CA PRO A 153 -12.66 -10.53 65.73
C PRO A 153 -12.97 -9.64 66.94
N SER A 154 -13.87 -8.69 66.76
CA SER A 154 -14.37 -7.80 67.83
C SER A 154 -15.89 -7.82 67.87
N LYS A 155 -16.47 -7.41 69.01
CA LYS A 155 -17.92 -7.16 69.11
C LYS A 155 -18.35 -5.93 68.31
N GLU A 156 -17.43 -4.99 68.09
CA GLU A 156 -17.66 -3.78 67.32
C GLU A 156 -17.22 -3.95 65.86
N ALA A 157 -17.84 -3.22 64.94
CA ALA A 157 -17.48 -3.24 63.52
C ALA A 157 -16.03 -2.78 63.30
N GLN A 158 -15.30 -3.49 62.43
CA GLN A 158 -13.92 -3.17 62.07
C GLN A 158 -13.86 -2.76 60.61
N THR A 159 -13.26 -1.60 60.33
CA THR A 159 -12.99 -1.14 58.97
C THR A 159 -11.52 -1.42 58.67
N ILE A 160 -11.26 -2.25 57.66
CA ILE A 160 -9.91 -2.61 57.24
C ILE A 160 -9.61 -1.86 55.94
N MET A 161 -8.70 -0.91 56.00
CA MET A 161 -8.20 -0.15 54.85
C MET A 161 -6.72 -0.43 54.65
N PRO A 162 -6.18 -0.28 53.43
CA PRO A 162 -4.73 -0.24 53.21
C PRO A 162 -4.07 0.85 54.06
N ASP A 163 -2.82 0.63 54.48
CA ASP A 163 -1.98 1.68 55.08
C ASP A 163 -1.54 2.71 54.01
N GLU A 164 -1.02 3.87 54.43
CA GLU A 164 -0.72 5.01 53.53
C GLU A 164 0.18 4.67 52.34
N GLU A 165 1.08 3.69 52.49
CA GLU A 165 2.00 3.26 51.42
C GLU A 165 1.37 2.28 50.42
N TYR A 166 0.17 1.76 50.71
CA TYR A 166 -0.54 0.73 49.95
C TYR A 166 -1.84 1.28 49.35
N ASN A 167 -2.28 0.72 48.22
CA ASN A 167 -3.51 1.18 47.53
C ASN A 167 -4.58 0.10 47.39
N CYS A 168 -4.29 -1.15 47.76
CA CYS A 168 -5.26 -2.23 47.78
C CYS A 168 -4.93 -3.28 48.84
N LEU A 169 -5.94 -4.03 49.30
CA LEU A 169 -5.75 -5.20 50.15
C LEU A 169 -5.72 -6.45 49.26
N SER A 170 -4.64 -7.22 49.30
CA SER A 170 -4.58 -8.53 48.63
C SER A 170 -5.19 -9.64 49.48
N GLN A 171 -5.14 -9.49 50.80
CA GLN A 171 -5.62 -10.50 51.73
C GLN A 171 -5.96 -9.88 53.09
N VAL A 172 -7.06 -10.33 53.70
CA VAL A 172 -7.38 -10.06 55.10
C VAL A 172 -7.54 -11.39 55.82
N THR A 173 -6.62 -11.69 56.73
CA THR A 173 -6.67 -12.88 57.57
C THR A 173 -7.42 -12.54 58.85
N VAL A 174 -8.59 -13.15 59.03
CA VAL A 174 -9.34 -13.05 60.29
C VAL A 174 -8.83 -14.12 61.25
N LYS A 175 -8.28 -13.71 62.39
CA LYS A 175 -7.78 -14.61 63.42
C LYS A 175 -8.92 -15.40 64.06
N ALA A 176 -8.58 -16.52 64.68
CA ALA A 176 -9.51 -17.25 65.53
C ALA A 176 -10.05 -16.32 66.64
N ILE A 177 -11.34 -16.48 66.96
CA ILE A 177 -11.96 -15.78 68.08
C ILE A 177 -11.25 -16.26 69.37
N PRO A 178 -10.62 -15.37 70.15
CA PRO A 178 -10.00 -15.80 71.38
C PRO A 178 -11.08 -16.10 72.42
N TYR A 179 -10.96 -17.27 73.05
CA TYR A 179 -11.84 -17.69 74.12
C TYR A 179 -11.07 -18.53 75.14
N VAL A 180 -11.55 -18.49 76.38
CA VAL A 180 -11.01 -19.25 77.51
C VAL A 180 -12.16 -19.97 78.20
N GLU A 181 -11.98 -21.24 78.51
CA GLU A 181 -12.94 -22.02 79.28
C GLU A 181 -12.42 -22.29 80.69
N THR A 182 -13.26 -22.05 81.70
CA THR A 182 -12.95 -22.34 83.11
C THR A 182 -14.10 -23.08 83.77
N ASP A 183 -13.82 -24.02 84.67
CA ASP A 183 -14.88 -24.69 85.43
C ASP A 183 -15.49 -23.72 86.46
N ASN A 184 -16.81 -23.77 86.65
CA ASN A 184 -17.56 -22.86 87.53
C ASN A 184 -18.11 -23.56 88.78
N SER A 185 -18.48 -22.76 89.78
CA SER A 185 -18.97 -23.23 91.09
C SER A 185 -20.31 -23.97 91.04
N ALA A 186 -21.02 -23.95 89.90
CA ALA A 186 -22.27 -24.66 89.67
C ALA A 186 -22.07 -26.02 88.95
N GLY A 187 -20.83 -26.42 88.65
CA GLY A 187 -20.51 -27.71 88.01
C GLY A 187 -20.50 -27.68 86.47
N GLY A 188 -20.51 -26.51 85.83
CA GLY A 188 -20.38 -26.35 84.37
C GLY A 188 -19.10 -25.62 83.94
N LYS A 189 -18.94 -25.32 82.64
CA LYS A 189 -17.86 -24.47 82.10
C LYS A 189 -18.36 -23.06 81.81
N THR A 190 -17.58 -22.06 82.21
CA THR A 190 -17.72 -20.66 81.79
C THR A 190 -16.82 -20.43 80.59
N VAL A 191 -17.40 -20.00 79.48
CA VAL A 191 -16.66 -19.56 78.28
C VAL A 191 -16.53 -18.05 78.34
N THR A 192 -15.31 -17.55 78.43
CA THR A 192 -14.99 -16.13 78.30
C THR A 192 -14.49 -15.87 76.88
N ILE A 193 -15.26 -15.15 76.07
CA ILE A 193 -14.88 -14.72 74.72
C ILE A 193 -14.32 -13.30 74.82
N GLY A 194 -13.11 -13.06 74.32
CA GLY A 194 -12.46 -11.76 74.37
C GLY A 194 -11.29 -11.66 73.42
#